data_AF-A0A2V7AFK1-F1
#
_entry.id   AF-A0A2V7AFK1-F1
#
_cell.length_a   1.000
_cell.length_b   1.000
_cell.length_c   1.000
_cell.angle_alpha   90.00
_cell.angle_beta   90.00
_cell.angle_gamma   90.00
#
_symmetry.space_group_name_H-M   'P 1'
#
loop_
_entity.id
_entity.type
_entity.pdbx_description
1 polymer ?
#
loop_
_entity_poly.entity_id
_entity_poly.type
_entity_poly.pdbx_seq_one_letter_code
_entity_poly.pdbx_strand_id
1 'polypeptide(L)'
;TIYLVSIALVSLAAGYALDWIYRTWQVSPAVTFGHASGFVPEPVKVGSAVILLGLLARSLWRVPVPDEWIRLRDWLAALTGVRLTAARLRAMTAIGLAALYLGSGVFTVQPGEVGLRTRFGRVADGQLAPGLHARLPWPVEDHLVVQTDRVRRIEVGFRSAEPKDTAARGFGHQALTLVGPGFPAPPSGAISFWYQKEKVADESLLLTGDENIIDVAFTAQYQVKDPVAFIYNVADADAIVRNVTIAALRAALATMTVDAIYTTERDEVERRVVQDVQRTLDLYGAGVRMVALSLLSVHAPEQVHAAFRDVASAQEDRILIVDRATTFAQEAVNLAEGDAAAMLESARAFKDQKILEAEGDALAFSLREKEYRRAPDLTRFRLQIEALEEILPAAQKILRPGVADVKDFDLWLLQPPGTKKGP
;
A
#
# COMPACT_ATOMS: atom_id res chain seq x y z
N THR A 1 -62.09 16.20 -26.29
CA THR A 1 -61.35 14.94 -26.49
C THR A 1 -59.94 15.11 -27.04
N ILE A 2 -59.67 15.99 -28.02
CA ILE A 2 -58.32 16.12 -28.63
C ILE A 2 -57.34 16.94 -27.75
N TYR A 3 -57.83 17.97 -27.04
CA TYR A 3 -57.00 18.88 -26.25
C TYR A 3 -56.31 18.20 -25.05
N LEU A 4 -57.06 17.41 -24.29
CA LEU A 4 -56.52 16.66 -23.15
C LEU A 4 -55.75 15.40 -23.55
N VAL A 5 -56.06 14.78 -24.70
CA VAL A 5 -55.22 13.70 -25.27
C VAL A 5 -53.90 14.29 -25.79
N SER A 6 -53.92 15.47 -26.40
CA SER A 6 -52.71 16.21 -26.77
C SER A 6 -51.89 16.58 -25.54
N ILE A 7 -52.49 17.15 -24.49
CA ILE A 7 -51.78 17.45 -23.24
C ILE A 7 -51.24 16.17 -22.60
N ALA A 8 -52.03 15.09 -22.53
CA ALA A 8 -51.56 13.82 -21.97
C ALA A 8 -50.43 13.21 -22.82
N LEU A 9 -50.50 13.30 -24.15
CA LEU A 9 -49.51 12.77 -25.07
C LEU A 9 -48.26 13.66 -25.12
N VAL A 10 -48.39 14.98 -24.95
CA VAL A 10 -47.29 15.93 -24.78
C VAL A 10 -46.66 15.78 -23.40
N SER A 11 -47.42 15.53 -22.33
CA SER A 11 -46.88 15.26 -20.99
C SER A 11 -46.21 13.89 -20.92
N LEU A 12 -46.75 12.86 -21.58
CA LEU A 12 -46.09 11.56 -21.74
C LEU A 12 -44.85 11.67 -22.62
N ALA A 13 -44.93 12.37 -23.75
CA ALA A 13 -43.78 12.60 -24.62
C ALA A 13 -42.71 13.46 -23.93
N ALA A 14 -43.11 14.45 -23.12
CA ALA A 14 -42.19 15.25 -22.31
C ALA A 14 -41.58 14.40 -21.19
N GLY A 15 -42.35 13.57 -20.51
CA GLY A 15 -41.83 12.63 -19.50
C GLY A 15 -40.87 11.61 -20.10
N TYR A 16 -41.18 11.10 -21.29
CA TYR A 16 -40.34 10.15 -22.02
C TYR A 16 -39.10 10.82 -22.62
N ALA A 17 -39.23 12.06 -23.12
CA ALA A 17 -38.10 12.86 -23.58
C ALA A 17 -37.19 13.24 -22.40
N LEU A 18 -37.75 13.54 -21.23
CA LEU A 18 -37.01 13.82 -20.02
C LEU A 18 -36.29 12.57 -19.51
N ASP A 19 -36.94 11.40 -19.51
CA ASP A 19 -36.32 10.10 -19.20
C ASP A 19 -35.22 9.75 -20.22
N TRP A 20 -35.45 10.00 -21.51
CA TRP A 20 -34.47 9.82 -22.57
C TRP A 20 -33.27 10.76 -22.42
N ILE A 21 -33.50 12.04 -22.05
CA ILE A 21 -32.44 13.00 -21.71
C ILE A 21 -31.67 12.52 -20.47
N TYR A 22 -32.35 12.10 -19.41
CA TYR A 22 -31.70 11.59 -18.20
C TYR A 22 -30.84 10.35 -18.47
N ARG A 23 -31.33 9.41 -19.29
CA ARG A 23 -30.56 8.22 -19.70
C ARG A 23 -29.41 8.56 -20.65
N THR A 24 -29.63 9.43 -21.63
CA THR A 24 -28.61 9.82 -22.63
C THR A 24 -27.48 10.62 -22.00
N TRP A 25 -27.80 11.48 -21.02
CA TRP A 25 -26.82 12.27 -20.28
C TRP A 25 -26.29 11.56 -19.03
N GLN A 26 -26.66 10.29 -18.81
CA GLN A 26 -26.32 9.49 -17.62
C GLN A 26 -26.62 10.22 -16.28
N VAL A 27 -27.59 11.14 -16.26
CA VAL A 27 -28.01 11.84 -15.04
C VAL A 27 -29.10 11.01 -14.38
N SER A 28 -28.73 10.20 -13.38
CA SER A 28 -29.69 9.47 -12.55
C SER A 28 -30.39 10.42 -11.55
N PRO A 29 -31.71 10.65 -11.64
CA PRO A 29 -32.43 11.53 -10.70
C PRO A 29 -32.33 11.06 -9.25
N ALA A 30 -32.19 9.75 -9.06
CA ALA A 30 -31.92 9.06 -7.80
C ALA A 30 -30.72 9.64 -7.02
N VAL A 31 -29.67 10.03 -7.74
CA VAL A 31 -28.41 10.53 -7.15
C VAL A 31 -28.46 12.04 -6.92
N THR A 32 -29.28 12.78 -7.68
CA THR A 32 -29.38 14.25 -7.59
C THR A 32 -30.47 14.72 -6.62
N PHE A 33 -31.59 14.01 -6.51
CA PHE A 33 -32.72 14.38 -5.66
C PHE A 33 -32.98 13.40 -4.50
N GLY A 34 -32.18 12.33 -4.41
CA GLY A 34 -32.37 11.26 -3.44
C GLY A 34 -33.56 10.36 -3.78
N HIS A 35 -33.52 9.12 -3.31
CA HIS A 35 -34.67 8.23 -3.42
C HIS A 35 -35.69 8.58 -2.34
N ALA A 36 -36.86 9.10 -2.72
CA ALA A 36 -38.08 8.92 -1.94
C ALA A 36 -38.58 7.46 -2.09
N SER A 37 -37.73 6.48 -1.77
CA SER A 37 -38.02 5.04 -1.93
C SER A 37 -38.63 4.41 -0.68
N GLY A 38 -38.64 5.09 0.47
CA GLY A 38 -39.06 4.45 1.73
C GLY A 38 -40.56 4.43 2.04
N PHE A 39 -41.37 5.29 1.42
CA PHE A 39 -42.71 5.59 1.98
C PHE A 39 -43.91 5.05 1.17
N VAL A 40 -43.72 4.66 -0.10
CA VAL A 40 -44.84 4.19 -0.94
C VAL A 40 -44.40 2.98 -1.76
N PRO A 41 -44.98 1.78 -1.51
CA PRO A 41 -44.71 0.59 -2.31
C PRO A 41 -44.96 0.83 -3.81
N GLU A 42 -44.07 0.33 -4.66
CA GLU A 42 -44.20 0.29 -6.14
C GLU A 42 -45.63 0.04 -6.66
N PRO A 43 -46.39 -0.97 -6.18
CA PRO A 43 -47.75 -1.23 -6.66
C PRO A 43 -48.74 -0.07 -6.38
N VAL A 44 -48.51 0.72 -5.32
CA VAL A 44 -49.36 1.88 -4.99
C VAL A 44 -49.05 3.07 -5.92
N LYS A 45 -47.77 3.27 -6.28
CA LYS A 45 -47.37 4.28 -7.28
C LYS A 45 -47.96 3.97 -8.65
N VAL A 46 -47.87 2.72 -9.10
CA VAL A 46 -48.47 2.29 -10.36
C VAL A 46 -50.00 2.36 -10.30
N GLY A 47 -50.61 1.91 -9.19
CA GLY A 47 -52.06 1.94 -9.01
C GLY A 47 -52.64 3.35 -9.03
N SER A 48 -52.02 4.29 -8.33
CA SER A 48 -52.43 5.70 -8.32
C SER A 48 -52.29 6.37 -9.70
N ALA A 49 -51.21 6.09 -10.43
CA ALA A 49 -51.03 6.59 -11.79
C ALA A 49 -52.11 6.05 -12.75
N VAL A 50 -52.45 4.77 -12.66
CA VAL A 50 -53.51 4.15 -13.47
C VAL A 50 -54.89 4.71 -13.14
N ILE A 51 -55.20 4.92 -11.85
CA ILE A 51 -56.46 5.55 -11.41
C ILE A 51 -56.55 6.99 -11.93
N LEU A 52 -55.47 7.76 -11.86
CA LEU A 52 -55.44 9.15 -12.32
C LEU A 52 -55.59 9.23 -13.84
N LEU A 53 -54.93 8.34 -14.59
CA LEU A 53 -55.14 8.18 -16.04
C LEU A 53 -56.58 7.76 -16.37
N GLY A 54 -57.16 6.84 -15.59
CA GLY A 54 -58.55 6.39 -15.76
C GLY A 54 -59.57 7.51 -15.51
N LEU A 55 -59.35 8.32 -14.46
CA LEU A 55 -60.17 9.49 -14.16
C LEU A 55 -60.02 10.59 -15.22
N LEU A 56 -58.80 10.80 -15.73
CA LEU A 56 -58.54 11.75 -16.80
C LEU A 56 -59.21 11.30 -18.11
N ALA A 57 -59.15 10.01 -18.45
CA ALA A 57 -59.84 9.41 -19.58
C ALA A 57 -61.38 9.50 -19.46
N ARG A 58 -61.92 9.29 -18.25
CA ARG A 58 -63.36 9.46 -17.97
C ARG A 58 -63.80 10.92 -18.06
N SER A 59 -62.98 11.84 -17.57
CA SER A 59 -63.19 13.30 -17.70
C SER A 59 -63.18 13.74 -19.17
N LEU A 60 -62.23 13.21 -19.95
CA LEU A 60 -62.09 13.39 -21.40
C LEU A 60 -63.35 13.03 -22.22
N TRP A 61 -64.14 12.06 -21.76
CA TRP A 61 -65.38 11.62 -22.42
C TRP A 61 -66.60 12.50 -22.10
N ARG A 62 -66.59 13.28 -21.01
CA ARG A 62 -67.75 14.09 -20.58
C ARG A 62 -67.71 15.55 -21.03
N VAL A 63 -66.57 16.08 -21.47
CA VAL A 63 -66.43 17.51 -21.82
C VAL A 63 -66.58 17.72 -23.35
N PRO A 64 -67.58 18.52 -23.81
CA PRO A 64 -67.74 18.86 -25.22
C PRO A 64 -66.56 19.72 -25.72
N VAL A 65 -66.19 19.59 -26.99
CA VAL A 65 -65.03 20.29 -27.57
C VAL A 65 -65.42 21.76 -27.83
N PRO A 66 -64.64 22.76 -27.38
CA PRO A 66 -64.90 24.17 -27.66
C PRO A 66 -64.87 24.49 -29.17
N ASP A 67 -65.75 25.37 -29.63
CA ASP A 67 -65.98 25.68 -31.06
C ASP A 67 -64.75 26.27 -31.79
N GLU A 68 -63.82 26.87 -31.06
CA GLU A 68 -62.55 27.40 -31.57
C GLU A 68 -61.66 26.31 -32.20
N TRP A 69 -61.76 25.07 -31.71
CA TRP A 69 -60.99 23.94 -32.21
C TRP A 69 -61.56 23.29 -33.47
N ILE A 70 -62.85 23.50 -33.73
CA ILE A 70 -63.49 23.06 -34.98
C ILE A 70 -62.92 23.88 -36.14
N ARG A 71 -62.78 25.20 -35.94
CA ARG A 71 -62.13 26.11 -36.91
C ARG A 71 -60.66 25.75 -37.16
N LEU A 72 -59.91 25.42 -36.11
CA LEU A 72 -58.51 25.02 -36.24
C LEU A 72 -58.35 23.71 -37.02
N ARG A 73 -59.20 22.71 -36.74
CA ARG A 73 -59.25 21.43 -37.49
C ARG A 73 -59.53 21.67 -38.97
N ASP A 74 -60.50 22.52 -39.27
CA ASP A 74 -60.93 22.78 -40.65
C ASP A 74 -59.86 23.57 -41.42
N TRP A 75 -59.13 24.49 -40.75
CA TRP A 75 -57.97 25.18 -41.30
C TRP A 75 -56.77 24.23 -41.55
N LEU A 76 -56.45 23.33 -40.62
CA LEU A 76 -55.39 22.32 -40.78
C LEU A 76 -55.72 21.28 -41.86
N ALA A 77 -57.00 20.92 -42.00
CA ALA A 77 -57.46 20.01 -43.06
C ALA A 77 -57.31 20.64 -44.45
N ALA A 78 -57.42 21.96 -44.58
CA ALA A 78 -57.18 22.68 -45.83
C ALA A 78 -55.69 22.70 -46.23
N LEU A 79 -54.77 22.71 -45.25
CA LEU A 79 -53.32 22.71 -45.47
C LEU A 79 -52.75 21.32 -45.76
N THR A 80 -53.27 20.27 -45.13
CA THR A 80 -52.73 18.90 -45.22
C THR A 80 -53.51 17.99 -46.19
N GLY A 81 -54.64 18.46 -46.75
CA GLY A 81 -55.52 17.68 -47.64
C GLY A 81 -56.24 16.50 -46.97
N VAL A 82 -55.93 16.21 -45.70
CA VAL A 82 -56.49 15.10 -44.94
C VAL A 82 -57.61 15.64 -44.04
N ARG A 83 -58.85 15.24 -44.31
CA ARG A 83 -59.98 15.48 -43.39
C ARG A 83 -59.74 14.68 -42.10
N LEU A 84 -59.33 15.38 -41.05
CA LEU A 84 -59.11 14.84 -39.70
C LEU A 84 -60.47 14.60 -39.03
N THR A 85 -61.16 13.52 -39.42
CA THR A 85 -62.32 13.03 -38.69
C THR A 85 -61.89 12.52 -37.31
N ALA A 86 -62.78 12.63 -36.31
CA ALA A 86 -62.47 12.18 -34.95
C ALA A 86 -62.03 10.70 -34.90
N ALA A 87 -62.54 9.86 -35.82
CA ALA A 87 -62.12 8.47 -35.98
C ALA A 87 -60.68 8.31 -36.49
N ARG A 88 -60.28 9.08 -37.52
CA ARG A 88 -58.91 9.04 -38.06
C ARG A 88 -57.89 9.57 -37.06
N LEU A 89 -58.24 10.62 -36.32
CA LEU A 89 -57.34 11.19 -35.32
C LEU A 89 -57.14 10.24 -34.13
N ARG A 90 -58.19 9.54 -33.69
CA ARG A 90 -58.08 8.44 -32.70
C ARG A 90 -57.19 7.30 -33.22
N ALA A 91 -57.35 6.89 -34.48
CA ALA A 91 -56.52 5.86 -35.08
C ALA A 91 -55.05 6.29 -35.16
N MET A 92 -54.76 7.52 -35.59
CA MET A 92 -53.40 8.06 -35.64
C MET A 92 -52.76 8.17 -34.25
N THR A 93 -53.50 8.62 -33.24
CA THR A 93 -52.99 8.64 -31.86
C THR A 93 -52.73 7.24 -31.31
N ALA A 94 -53.59 6.26 -31.64
CA ALA A 94 -53.40 4.87 -31.22
C ALA A 94 -52.18 4.24 -31.91
N ILE A 95 -51.99 4.50 -33.21
CA ILE A 95 -50.83 4.05 -33.97
C ILE A 95 -49.55 4.71 -33.44
N GLY A 96 -49.57 6.01 -33.14
CA GLY A 96 -48.44 6.72 -32.55
C GLY A 96 -48.06 6.18 -31.17
N LEU A 97 -49.05 5.92 -30.30
CA LEU A 97 -48.83 5.30 -29.00
C LEU A 97 -48.31 3.86 -29.12
N ALA A 98 -48.82 3.08 -30.08
CA ALA A 98 -48.33 1.73 -30.34
C ALA A 98 -46.89 1.73 -30.86
N ALA A 99 -46.54 2.66 -31.77
CA ALA A 99 -45.19 2.83 -32.27
C ALA A 99 -44.22 3.28 -31.17
N LEU A 100 -44.64 4.21 -30.31
CA LEU A 100 -43.87 4.64 -29.14
C LEU A 100 -43.66 3.49 -28.15
N TYR A 101 -44.72 2.71 -27.88
CA TYR A 101 -44.66 1.55 -27.01
C TYR A 101 -43.70 0.49 -27.56
N LEU A 102 -43.82 0.12 -28.84
CA LEU A 102 -42.92 -0.85 -29.48
C LEU A 102 -41.47 -0.33 -29.58
N GLY A 103 -41.28 0.97 -29.82
CA GLY A 103 -39.97 1.61 -29.86
C GLY A 103 -39.29 1.74 -28.48
N SER A 104 -40.05 1.63 -27.38
CA SER A 104 -39.52 1.73 -26.02
C SER A 104 -38.58 0.59 -25.61
N GLY A 105 -38.55 -0.49 -26.39
CA GLY A 105 -37.71 -1.66 -26.15
C GLY A 105 -36.27 -1.55 -26.65
N VAL A 106 -35.88 -0.44 -27.30
CA VAL A 106 -34.52 -0.29 -27.84
C VAL A 106 -33.56 0.21 -26.75
N PHE A 107 -32.43 -0.47 -26.58
CA PHE A 107 -31.36 -0.08 -25.63
C PHE A 107 -29.98 -0.38 -26.23
N THR A 108 -28.94 0.23 -25.65
CA THR A 108 -27.55 0.06 -26.10
C THR A 108 -26.69 -0.46 -24.96
N VAL A 109 -25.74 -1.34 -25.27
CA VAL A 109 -24.75 -1.88 -24.33
C VAL A 109 -23.39 -1.34 -24.70
N GLN A 110 -22.71 -0.70 -23.75
CA GLN A 110 -21.39 -0.10 -23.99
C GLN A 110 -20.27 -1.15 -23.98
N PRO A 111 -19.11 -0.86 -24.59
CA PRO A 111 -17.92 -1.68 -24.41
C PRO A 111 -17.54 -1.81 -22.92
N GLY A 112 -17.27 -3.03 -22.45
CA GLY A 112 -16.99 -3.35 -21.04
C GLY A 112 -18.22 -3.57 -20.17
N GLU A 113 -19.41 -3.49 -20.77
CA GLU A 113 -20.68 -3.86 -20.17
C GLU A 113 -21.27 -5.10 -20.84
N VAL A 114 -22.01 -5.89 -20.07
CA VAL A 114 -22.80 -7.01 -20.58
C VAL A 114 -24.26 -6.75 -20.26
N GLY A 115 -25.09 -6.78 -21.32
CA GLY A 115 -26.53 -6.70 -21.18
C GLY A 115 -27.12 -8.07 -20.87
N LEU A 116 -28.06 -8.11 -19.93
CA LEU A 116 -28.91 -9.25 -19.64
C LEU A 116 -30.34 -8.91 -20.01
N ARG A 117 -31.00 -9.80 -20.74
CA ARG A 117 -32.42 -9.70 -21.05
C ARG A 117 -33.19 -10.70 -20.20
N THR A 118 -34.17 -10.18 -19.48
CA THR A 118 -35.09 -10.98 -18.70
C THR A 118 -36.45 -10.99 -19.36
N ARG A 119 -37.14 -12.12 -19.32
CA ARG A 119 -38.53 -12.27 -19.77
C ARG A 119 -39.34 -12.80 -18.59
N PHE A 120 -40.28 -11.98 -18.11
CA PHE A 120 -41.06 -12.29 -16.89
C PHE A 120 -40.20 -12.76 -15.72
N GLY A 121 -39.04 -12.13 -15.50
CA GLY A 121 -38.11 -12.47 -14.42
C GLY A 121 -37.23 -13.70 -14.65
N ARG A 122 -37.39 -14.44 -15.75
CA ARG A 122 -36.44 -15.49 -16.16
C ARG A 122 -35.39 -14.90 -17.11
N VAL A 123 -34.15 -15.34 -16.98
CA VAL A 123 -33.07 -14.94 -17.90
C VAL A 123 -33.35 -15.55 -19.27
N ALA A 124 -33.64 -14.69 -20.26
CA ALA A 124 -33.88 -15.11 -21.64
C ALA A 124 -32.56 -15.12 -22.43
N ASP A 125 -31.75 -14.07 -22.27
CA ASP A 125 -30.39 -14.00 -22.80
C ASP A 125 -29.46 -13.43 -21.73
N GLY A 126 -28.41 -14.17 -21.40
CA GLY A 126 -27.51 -13.84 -20.29
C GLY A 126 -26.29 -13.01 -20.67
N GLN A 127 -25.94 -12.90 -21.96
CA GLN A 127 -24.69 -12.28 -22.42
C GLN A 127 -24.89 -11.56 -23.76
N LEU A 128 -25.51 -10.38 -23.72
CA LEU A 128 -25.61 -9.51 -24.89
C LEU A 128 -24.28 -8.78 -25.09
N ALA A 129 -23.66 -8.98 -26.25
CA ALA A 129 -22.44 -8.29 -26.65
C ALA A 129 -22.66 -6.76 -26.75
N PRO A 130 -21.59 -5.94 -26.69
CA PRO A 130 -21.70 -4.49 -26.89
C PRO A 130 -22.37 -4.15 -28.22
N GLY A 131 -23.33 -3.21 -28.20
CA GLY A 131 -24.10 -2.83 -29.38
C GLY A 131 -25.55 -2.46 -29.10
N LEU A 132 -26.30 -2.20 -30.17
CA LEU A 132 -27.72 -1.86 -30.12
C LEU A 132 -28.57 -3.14 -30.03
N HIS A 133 -29.42 -3.21 -29.02
CA HIS A 133 -30.32 -4.33 -28.76
C HIS A 133 -31.77 -3.88 -28.67
N ALA A 134 -32.68 -4.78 -28.98
CA ALA A 134 -34.11 -4.57 -28.83
C ALA A 134 -34.71 -5.66 -27.95
N ARG A 135 -35.58 -5.24 -27.03
CA ARG A 135 -36.43 -6.11 -26.22
C ARG A 135 -37.89 -5.81 -26.48
N LEU A 136 -38.75 -6.74 -26.06
CA LEU A 136 -40.17 -6.46 -25.98
C LEU A 136 -40.42 -5.38 -24.92
N PRO A 137 -41.38 -4.47 -25.15
CA PRO A 137 -41.73 -3.45 -24.18
C PRO A 137 -42.20 -4.07 -22.86
N TRP A 138 -42.03 -3.31 -21.78
CA TRP A 138 -42.56 -3.68 -20.46
C TRP A 138 -44.07 -3.94 -20.57
N PRO A 139 -44.64 -5.01 -19.98
CA PRO A 139 -44.12 -5.84 -18.89
C PRO A 139 -43.49 -7.18 -19.30
N VAL A 140 -43.32 -7.45 -20.59
CA VAL A 140 -42.93 -8.80 -21.07
C VAL A 140 -41.44 -9.06 -20.83
N GLU A 141 -40.59 -8.09 -21.20
CA GLU A 141 -39.14 -8.19 -21.05
C GLU A 141 -38.57 -6.96 -20.34
N ASP A 142 -37.49 -7.18 -19.59
CA ASP A 142 -36.67 -6.14 -18.98
C ASP A 142 -35.19 -6.36 -19.31
N HIS A 143 -34.36 -5.34 -19.08
CA HIS A 143 -32.93 -5.39 -19.32
C HIS A 143 -32.16 -4.91 -18.09
N LEU A 144 -31.02 -5.57 -17.84
CA LEU A 144 -30.06 -5.18 -16.82
C LEU A 144 -28.70 -5.09 -17.49
N VAL A 145 -27.91 -4.09 -17.14
CA VAL A 145 -26.58 -3.90 -17.70
C VAL A 145 -25.57 -3.98 -16.56
N VAL A 146 -24.58 -4.85 -16.69
CA VAL A 146 -23.57 -5.09 -15.67
C VAL A 146 -22.19 -4.78 -16.22
N GLN A 147 -21.46 -3.91 -15.51
CA GLN A 147 -20.06 -3.62 -15.80
C GLN A 147 -19.19 -4.82 -15.39
N THR A 148 -18.61 -5.51 -16.38
CA THR A 148 -17.77 -6.70 -16.17
C THR A 148 -16.28 -6.36 -16.13
N ASP A 149 -15.85 -5.39 -16.95
CA ASP A 149 -14.44 -4.96 -17.04
C ASP A 149 -14.01 -4.07 -15.87
N ARG A 150 -14.96 -3.54 -15.10
CA ARG A 150 -14.65 -2.67 -13.97
C ARG A 150 -14.19 -3.50 -12.76
N VAL A 151 -12.96 -3.26 -12.33
CA VAL A 151 -12.47 -3.77 -11.04
C VAL A 151 -13.18 -3.01 -9.91
N ARG A 152 -13.95 -3.75 -9.12
CA ARG A 152 -14.60 -3.26 -7.91
C ARG A 152 -13.67 -3.42 -6.72
N ARG A 153 -13.79 -2.50 -5.77
CA ARG A 153 -12.96 -2.46 -4.57
C ARG A 153 -13.83 -2.52 -3.33
N ILE A 154 -13.55 -3.45 -2.45
CA ILE A 154 -14.10 -3.52 -1.10
C ILE A 154 -13.00 -3.13 -0.12
N GLU A 155 -13.30 -2.14 0.70
CA GLU A 155 -12.43 -1.67 1.78
C GLU A 155 -12.99 -2.16 3.12
N VAL A 156 -12.11 -2.74 3.95
CA VAL A 156 -12.43 -3.28 5.27
C VAL A 156 -11.41 -2.73 6.28
N GLY A 157 -11.89 -2.32 7.45
CA GLY A 157 -11.10 -1.64 8.49
C GLY A 157 -10.80 -0.17 8.24
N PHE A 158 -11.19 0.34 7.06
CA PHE A 158 -11.25 1.76 6.77
C PHE A 158 -12.31 2.02 5.71
N ARG A 159 -12.83 3.24 5.72
CA ARG A 159 -13.67 3.75 4.62
C ARG A 159 -12.95 4.93 4.02
N SER A 160 -12.50 4.82 2.79
CA SER A 160 -12.14 5.99 2.02
C SER A 160 -13.43 6.74 1.72
N ALA A 161 -13.44 8.06 1.94
CA ALA A 161 -14.52 8.88 1.41
C ALA A 161 -14.53 8.64 -0.10
N GLU A 162 -15.59 7.98 -0.59
CA GLU A 162 -15.81 7.80 -2.01
C GLU A 162 -15.65 9.19 -2.65
N PRO A 163 -14.82 9.36 -3.70
CA PRO A 163 -14.81 10.58 -4.46
C PRO A 163 -16.21 10.70 -5.06
N LYS A 164 -17.14 11.33 -4.34
CA LYS A 164 -18.31 11.90 -4.96
C LYS A 164 -17.73 12.77 -6.06
N ASP A 165 -18.10 12.48 -7.31
CA ASP A 165 -17.82 13.29 -8.50
C ASP A 165 -18.38 14.71 -8.34
N THR A 166 -17.83 15.42 -7.38
CA THR A 166 -18.09 16.81 -7.05
C THR A 166 -17.31 17.69 -8.03
N ALA A 167 -16.32 17.12 -8.72
CA ALA A 167 -15.60 17.74 -9.83
C ALA A 167 -16.45 17.83 -11.11
N ALA A 168 -17.50 17.02 -11.28
CA ALA A 168 -18.37 17.06 -12.47
C ALA A 168 -19.63 17.93 -12.30
N ARG A 169 -19.86 18.50 -11.10
CA ARG A 169 -21.02 19.36 -10.80
C ARG A 169 -20.57 20.60 -10.03
N GLY A 170 -19.99 21.57 -10.73
CA GLY A 170 -19.56 22.80 -10.07
C GLY A 170 -18.95 23.90 -10.93
N PHE A 171 -19.29 24.02 -12.22
CA PHE A 171 -19.19 25.34 -12.85
C PHE A 171 -20.28 26.22 -12.23
N GLY A 172 -19.93 27.10 -11.28
CA GLY A 172 -20.81 28.23 -10.92
C GLY A 172 -20.93 28.66 -9.46
N HIS A 173 -20.38 27.94 -8.47
CA HIS A 173 -20.35 28.43 -7.09
C HIS A 173 -18.95 28.30 -6.50
N GLN A 174 -18.09 29.27 -6.79
CA GLN A 174 -17.12 29.71 -5.80
C GLN A 174 -17.95 30.06 -4.55
N ALA A 175 -17.72 29.32 -3.46
CA ALA A 175 -18.22 29.71 -2.15
C ALA A 175 -17.68 31.13 -1.87
N LEU A 176 -18.52 32.14 -2.09
CA LEU A 176 -18.35 33.47 -1.56
C LEU A 176 -18.44 33.34 -0.04
N THR A 177 -17.31 33.01 0.59
CA THR A 177 -17.11 33.28 2.01
C THR A 177 -17.17 34.79 2.16
N LEU A 178 -18.33 35.32 2.57
CA LEU A 178 -18.51 36.71 2.94
C LEU A 178 -17.66 36.99 4.19
N VAL A 179 -16.39 37.31 3.99
CA VAL A 179 -15.52 37.86 5.04
C VAL A 179 -15.81 39.35 5.11
N GLY A 180 -16.85 39.72 5.85
CA GLY A 180 -17.15 41.10 6.23
C GLY A 180 -16.61 41.43 7.63
N PRO A 181 -16.24 42.69 7.92
CA PRO A 181 -15.74 43.09 9.22
C PRO A 181 -16.91 43.06 10.23
N GLY A 182 -16.99 42.00 11.04
CA GLY A 182 -18.01 41.88 12.08
C GLY A 182 -18.49 40.46 12.40
N PHE A 183 -18.15 39.46 11.58
CA PHE A 183 -18.41 38.06 11.91
C PHE A 183 -17.15 37.43 12.51
N PRO A 184 -17.20 36.87 13.73
CA PRO A 184 -16.08 36.12 14.26
C PRO A 184 -15.82 34.94 13.32
N ALA A 185 -14.56 34.78 12.89
CA ALA A 185 -14.15 33.58 12.17
C ALA A 185 -14.58 32.36 13.02
N PRO A 186 -15.19 31.33 12.41
CA PRO A 186 -15.44 30.09 13.15
C PRO A 186 -14.11 29.63 13.76
N PRO A 187 -14.11 29.16 15.02
CA PRO A 187 -12.88 28.73 15.67
C PRO A 187 -12.15 27.75 14.75
N SER A 188 -10.87 27.99 14.55
CA SER A 188 -9.99 27.31 13.59
C SER A 188 -9.73 25.81 13.89
N GLY A 189 -10.68 25.13 14.53
CA GLY A 189 -10.64 23.70 14.86
C GLY A 189 -11.53 22.79 14.01
N ALA A 190 -12.25 23.30 12.99
CA ALA A 190 -13.23 22.47 12.26
C ALA A 190 -13.13 22.58 10.73
N ILE A 191 -11.91 22.67 10.19
CA ILE A 191 -11.65 22.17 8.84
C ILE A 191 -10.45 21.24 8.93
N SER A 192 -10.70 20.02 9.41
CA SER A 192 -9.79 18.91 9.22
C SER A 192 -9.76 18.56 7.72
N PHE A 193 -8.85 19.19 6.99
CA PHE A 193 -8.46 18.85 5.61
C PHE A 193 -7.74 17.49 5.50
N TRP A 194 -7.92 16.61 6.48
CA TRP A 194 -7.25 15.33 6.58
C TRP A 194 -8.31 14.24 6.65
N TYR A 195 -8.24 13.33 5.69
CA TYR A 195 -9.10 12.16 5.53
C TYR A 195 -9.32 11.44 6.86
N GLN A 196 -10.45 11.71 7.52
CA GLN A 196 -10.89 10.92 8.66
C GLN A 196 -11.49 9.63 8.10
N LYS A 197 -10.61 8.68 7.78
CA LYS A 197 -11.00 7.28 7.58
C LYS A 197 -11.64 6.84 8.90
N GLU A 198 -12.95 6.86 8.96
CA GLU A 198 -13.70 6.31 10.08
C GLU A 198 -13.33 4.82 10.16
N LYS A 199 -12.50 4.44 11.14
CA LYS A 199 -12.14 3.05 11.39
C LYS A 199 -13.40 2.33 11.85
N VAL A 200 -13.83 1.33 11.08
CA VAL A 200 -14.93 0.46 11.46
C VAL A 200 -14.33 -0.66 12.31
N ALA A 201 -14.26 -0.43 13.62
CA ALA A 201 -13.52 -1.28 14.56
C ALA A 201 -14.01 -2.74 14.59
N ASP A 202 -15.30 -2.99 14.38
CA ASP A 202 -15.90 -4.33 14.49
C ASP A 202 -15.47 -5.29 13.37
N GLU A 203 -15.02 -4.78 12.22
CA GLU A 203 -14.62 -5.60 11.06
C GLU A 203 -13.10 -5.84 10.97
N SER A 204 -12.29 -5.02 11.65
CA SER A 204 -10.82 -5.01 11.48
C SER A 204 -10.04 -5.75 12.55
N LEU A 205 -10.63 -5.97 13.73
CA LEU A 205 -9.99 -6.68 14.83
C LEU A 205 -10.03 -8.19 14.62
N LEU A 206 -8.85 -8.81 14.58
CA LEU A 206 -8.66 -10.23 14.34
C LEU A 206 -7.74 -10.83 15.42
N LEU A 207 -7.97 -12.11 15.73
CA LEU A 207 -7.16 -12.89 16.66
C LEU A 207 -6.24 -13.83 15.87
N THR A 208 -4.98 -13.86 16.25
CA THR A 208 -3.94 -14.71 15.65
C THR A 208 -3.80 -16.04 16.41
N GLY A 209 -3.05 -16.98 15.84
CA GLY A 209 -2.84 -18.30 16.43
C GLY A 209 -2.04 -18.29 17.74
N ASP A 210 -1.26 -17.24 18.00
CA ASP A 210 -0.52 -17.01 19.24
C ASP A 210 -1.24 -16.06 20.20
N GLU A 211 -2.58 -16.03 20.13
CA GLU A 211 -3.48 -15.31 21.04
C GLU A 211 -3.35 -13.78 21.05
N ASN A 212 -2.75 -13.19 20.01
CA ASN A 212 -2.64 -11.74 19.91
C ASN A 212 -3.77 -11.14 19.08
N ILE A 213 -4.31 -10.02 19.56
CA ILE A 213 -5.29 -9.20 18.84
C ILE A 213 -4.54 -8.22 17.95
N ILE A 214 -4.91 -8.18 16.67
CA ILE A 214 -4.35 -7.26 15.67
C ILE A 214 -5.46 -6.51 14.94
N ASP A 215 -5.19 -5.26 14.58
CA ASP A 215 -6.02 -4.43 13.72
C ASP A 215 -5.53 -4.58 12.27
N VAL A 216 -6.39 -5.15 11.42
CA VAL A 216 -6.08 -5.43 10.02
C VAL A 216 -6.99 -4.62 9.11
N ALA A 217 -6.37 -3.81 8.25
CA ALA A 217 -7.04 -3.12 7.18
C ALA A 217 -6.57 -3.67 5.84
N PHE A 218 -7.53 -4.02 4.99
CA PHE A 218 -7.27 -4.64 3.70
C PHE A 218 -8.20 -4.12 2.61
N THR A 219 -7.78 -4.31 1.37
CA THR A 219 -8.55 -4.01 0.18
C THR A 219 -8.70 -5.27 -0.66
N ALA A 220 -9.93 -5.66 -0.93
CA ALA A 220 -10.26 -6.76 -1.81
C ALA A 220 -10.69 -6.20 -3.17
N GLN A 221 -10.03 -6.65 -4.24
CA GLN A 221 -10.33 -6.26 -5.61
C GLN A 221 -10.91 -7.45 -6.36
N TYR A 222 -12.03 -7.25 -7.04
CA TYR A 222 -12.71 -8.29 -7.80
C TYR A 222 -13.35 -7.73 -9.06
N GLN A 223 -13.60 -8.61 -10.02
CA GLN A 223 -14.29 -8.33 -11.27
C GLN A 223 -15.42 -9.34 -11.48
N VAL A 224 -16.46 -8.93 -12.19
CA VAL A 224 -17.59 -9.82 -12.50
C VAL A 224 -17.17 -10.76 -13.62
N LYS A 225 -17.19 -12.07 -13.36
CA LYS A 225 -16.85 -13.12 -14.34
C LYS A 225 -18.10 -13.60 -15.08
N ASP A 226 -19.19 -13.83 -14.34
CA ASP A 226 -20.48 -14.22 -14.89
C ASP A 226 -21.57 -13.26 -14.39
N PRO A 227 -22.08 -12.36 -15.24
CA PRO A 227 -23.04 -11.35 -14.84
C PRO A 227 -24.42 -11.94 -14.50
N VAL A 228 -24.76 -13.14 -15.00
CA VAL A 228 -26.02 -13.82 -14.67
C VAL A 228 -25.96 -14.29 -13.23
N ALA A 229 -24.91 -15.05 -12.90
CA ALA A 229 -24.68 -15.57 -11.56
C ALA A 229 -24.56 -14.45 -10.52
N PHE A 230 -23.88 -13.35 -10.88
CA PHE A 230 -23.68 -12.19 -10.02
C PHE A 230 -24.99 -11.51 -9.57
N ILE A 231 -26.01 -11.45 -10.44
CA ILE A 231 -27.28 -10.78 -10.16
C ILE A 231 -28.31 -11.73 -9.54
N TYR A 232 -28.33 -13.00 -9.95
CA TYR A 232 -29.43 -13.91 -9.61
C TYR A 232 -29.10 -14.94 -8.53
N ASN A 233 -27.84 -15.33 -8.36
CA ASN A 233 -27.49 -16.34 -7.36
C ASN A 233 -27.29 -15.73 -5.97
N VAL A 234 -26.93 -14.44 -5.92
CA VAL A 234 -26.58 -13.74 -4.68
C VAL A 234 -27.37 -12.45 -4.57
N ALA A 235 -27.98 -12.21 -3.40
CA ALA A 235 -28.78 -11.00 -3.15
C ALA A 235 -27.95 -9.72 -3.08
N ASP A 236 -26.78 -9.77 -2.43
CA ASP A 236 -25.82 -8.67 -2.34
C ASP A 236 -24.39 -9.23 -2.51
N ALA A 237 -23.88 -9.14 -3.74
CA ALA A 237 -22.59 -9.70 -4.09
C ALA A 237 -21.44 -8.98 -3.38
N ASP A 238 -21.55 -7.67 -3.18
CA ASP A 238 -20.50 -6.87 -2.54
C ASP A 238 -20.39 -7.24 -1.05
N ALA A 239 -21.54 -7.47 -0.39
CA ALA A 239 -21.58 -7.98 0.99
C ALA A 239 -21.05 -9.41 1.12
N ILE A 240 -21.38 -10.31 0.18
CA ILE A 240 -20.85 -11.70 0.22
C ILE A 240 -19.33 -11.70 0.02
N VAL A 241 -18.81 -10.97 -0.97
CA VAL A 241 -17.36 -10.91 -1.20
C VAL A 241 -16.66 -10.34 0.03
N ARG A 242 -17.19 -9.29 0.66
CA ARG A 242 -16.69 -8.74 1.93
C ARG A 242 -16.64 -9.82 3.00
N ASN A 243 -17.78 -10.45 3.30
CA ASN A 243 -17.89 -11.40 4.41
C ASN A 243 -17.05 -12.65 4.22
N VAL A 244 -17.00 -13.19 3.00
CA VAL A 244 -16.15 -14.34 2.64
C VAL A 244 -14.67 -13.98 2.77
N THR A 245 -14.29 -12.78 2.33
CA THR A 245 -12.90 -12.32 2.47
C THR A 245 -12.50 -12.15 3.93
N ILE A 246 -13.35 -11.53 4.75
CA ILE A 246 -13.13 -11.41 6.20
C ILE A 246 -13.00 -12.79 6.85
N ALA A 247 -13.89 -13.73 6.50
CA ALA A 247 -13.86 -15.08 7.04
C ALA A 247 -12.59 -15.85 6.65
N ALA A 248 -12.18 -15.79 5.38
CA ALA A 248 -10.97 -16.43 4.89
C ALA A 248 -9.70 -15.82 5.51
N LEU A 249 -9.65 -14.50 5.62
CA LEU A 249 -8.53 -13.80 6.26
C LEU A 249 -8.46 -14.14 7.76
N ARG A 250 -9.60 -14.15 8.46
CA ARG A 250 -9.68 -14.55 9.87
C ARG A 250 -9.20 -15.99 10.06
N ALA A 251 -9.60 -16.92 9.19
CA ALA A 251 -9.16 -18.31 9.24
C ALA A 251 -7.65 -18.45 8.97
N ALA A 252 -7.10 -17.70 8.01
CA ALA A 252 -5.67 -17.71 7.71
C ALA A 252 -4.85 -17.20 8.89
N LEU A 253 -5.20 -16.03 9.43
CA LEU A 253 -4.47 -15.39 10.53
C LEU A 253 -4.57 -16.18 11.84
N ALA A 254 -5.67 -16.88 12.09
CA ALA A 254 -5.83 -17.75 13.25
C ALA A 254 -4.84 -18.93 13.28
N THR A 255 -4.17 -19.23 12.17
CA THR A 255 -3.15 -20.30 12.09
C THR A 255 -1.71 -19.78 12.09
N MET A 256 -1.53 -18.46 12.17
CA MET A 256 -0.21 -17.80 12.08
C MET A 256 0.13 -17.09 13.38
N THR A 257 1.42 -16.94 13.64
CA THR A 257 1.94 -16.08 14.71
C THR A 257 1.98 -14.62 14.26
N VAL A 258 1.93 -13.69 15.21
CA VAL A 258 2.04 -12.26 14.91
C VAL A 258 3.34 -11.93 14.20
N ASP A 259 4.46 -12.50 14.66
CA ASP A 259 5.76 -12.29 14.04
C ASP A 259 5.78 -12.78 12.59
N ALA A 260 5.14 -13.90 12.27
CA ALA A 260 5.03 -14.37 10.90
C ALA A 260 4.23 -13.39 10.02
N ILE A 261 3.20 -12.74 10.57
CA ILE A 261 2.43 -11.74 9.81
C ILE A 261 3.25 -10.46 9.54
N TYR A 262 4.17 -10.11 10.44
CA TYR A 262 5.09 -8.98 10.25
C TYR A 262 6.31 -9.32 9.37
N THR A 263 6.80 -10.56 9.43
CA THR A 263 8.11 -10.97 8.89
C THR A 263 7.99 -11.82 7.62
N THR A 264 6.98 -12.68 7.50
CA THR A 264 6.74 -13.49 6.28
C THR A 264 6.29 -12.60 5.13
N GLU A 265 6.60 -13.02 3.89
CA GLU A 265 6.16 -12.35 2.66
C GLU A 265 4.63 -12.25 2.66
N ARG A 266 4.09 -11.06 2.94
CA ARG A 266 2.64 -10.74 2.91
C ARG A 266 1.96 -11.31 1.65
N ASP A 267 2.71 -11.35 0.55
CA ASP A 267 2.35 -11.90 -0.75
C ASP A 267 1.93 -13.38 -0.71
N GLU A 268 2.50 -14.21 0.16
CA GLU A 268 2.11 -15.61 0.31
C GLU A 268 0.74 -15.72 0.99
N VAL A 269 0.52 -14.94 2.05
CA VAL A 269 -0.77 -14.87 2.75
C VAL A 269 -1.85 -14.34 1.81
N GLU A 270 -1.58 -13.26 1.09
CA GLU A 270 -2.51 -12.67 0.12
C GLU A 270 -2.89 -13.68 -0.98
N ARG A 271 -1.92 -14.38 -1.57
CA ARG A 271 -2.18 -15.40 -2.60
C ARG A 271 -3.02 -16.55 -2.05
N ARG A 272 -2.71 -17.06 -0.86
CA ARG A 272 -3.47 -18.15 -0.23
C ARG A 272 -4.90 -17.73 0.06
N VAL A 273 -5.10 -16.55 0.64
CA VAL A 273 -6.44 -16.02 0.94
C VAL A 273 -7.23 -15.79 -0.35
N VAL A 274 -6.63 -15.24 -1.40
CA VAL A 274 -7.30 -15.07 -2.70
C VAL A 274 -7.79 -16.41 -3.26
N GLN A 275 -6.99 -17.47 -3.15
CA GLN A 275 -7.41 -18.81 -3.58
C GLN A 275 -8.56 -19.37 -2.75
N ASP A 276 -8.51 -19.22 -1.43
CA ASP A 276 -9.55 -19.71 -0.52
C ASP A 276 -10.86 -18.94 -0.68
N VAL A 277 -10.78 -17.62 -0.87
CA VAL A 277 -11.93 -16.76 -1.19
C VAL A 277 -12.53 -17.15 -2.54
N GLN A 278 -11.71 -17.32 -3.58
CA GLN A 278 -12.20 -17.73 -4.90
C GLN A 278 -12.92 -19.08 -4.83
N ARG A 279 -12.34 -20.07 -4.14
CA ARG A 279 -12.97 -21.39 -3.95
C ARG A 279 -14.34 -21.25 -3.28
N THR A 280 -14.45 -20.42 -2.25
CA THR A 280 -15.69 -20.21 -1.51
C THR A 280 -16.74 -19.46 -2.34
N LEU A 281 -16.33 -18.44 -3.09
CA LEU A 281 -17.21 -17.69 -4.01
C LEU A 281 -17.70 -18.56 -5.18
N ASP A 282 -16.86 -19.46 -5.68
CA ASP A 282 -17.23 -20.43 -6.72
C ASP A 282 -18.25 -21.45 -6.19
N LEU A 283 -18.11 -21.91 -4.93
CA LEU A 283 -19.08 -22.79 -4.28
C LEU A 283 -20.45 -22.13 -4.11
N TYR A 284 -20.49 -20.84 -3.78
CA TYR A 284 -21.74 -20.07 -3.72
C TYR A 284 -22.27 -19.68 -5.10
N GLY A 285 -21.51 -19.90 -6.17
CA GLY A 285 -21.88 -19.50 -7.51
C GLY A 285 -22.05 -17.98 -7.65
N ALA A 286 -21.22 -17.19 -6.97
CA ALA A 286 -21.33 -15.73 -6.94
C ALA A 286 -21.02 -15.06 -8.30
N GLY A 287 -20.41 -15.78 -9.26
CA GLY A 287 -20.07 -15.22 -10.57
C GLY A 287 -18.95 -14.17 -10.54
N VAL A 288 -18.16 -14.14 -9.46
CA VAL A 288 -17.09 -13.16 -9.25
C VAL A 288 -15.72 -13.81 -9.39
N ARG A 289 -14.76 -13.06 -9.96
CA ARG A 289 -13.34 -13.41 -9.93
C ARG A 289 -12.58 -12.43 -9.04
N MET A 290 -11.91 -12.95 -8.02
CA MET A 290 -10.94 -12.21 -7.22
C MET A 290 -9.73 -11.85 -8.08
N VAL A 291 -9.36 -10.57 -8.09
CA VAL A 291 -8.19 -10.06 -8.81
C VAL A 291 -6.99 -10.05 -7.86
N ALA A 292 -7.16 -9.37 -6.72
CA ALA A 292 -6.10 -9.24 -5.72
C ALA A 292 -6.71 -8.96 -4.34
N LEU A 293 -5.98 -9.34 -3.32
CA LEU A 293 -6.17 -8.88 -1.95
C LEU A 293 -4.91 -8.13 -1.57
N SER A 294 -5.04 -6.95 -0.96
CA SER A 294 -3.90 -6.18 -0.46
C SER A 294 -4.10 -5.87 1.01
N LEU A 295 -3.13 -6.25 1.85
CA LEU A 295 -3.07 -5.95 3.27
C LEU A 295 -2.41 -4.58 3.46
N LEU A 296 -3.19 -3.53 3.69
CA LEU A 296 -2.63 -2.17 3.82
C LEU A 296 -1.89 -1.99 5.14
N SER A 297 -2.47 -2.47 6.24
CA SER A 297 -1.87 -2.29 7.56
C SER A 297 -2.27 -3.44 8.48
N VAL A 298 -1.28 -3.94 9.22
CA VAL A 298 -1.46 -4.87 10.33
C VAL A 298 -0.70 -4.25 11.49
N HIS A 299 -1.38 -3.90 12.57
CA HIS A 299 -0.75 -3.35 13.77
C HIS A 299 -1.45 -3.87 15.02
N ALA A 300 -0.72 -3.93 16.14
CA ALA A 300 -1.34 -4.18 17.43
C ALA A 300 -2.28 -3.00 17.81
N PRO A 301 -3.37 -3.24 18.56
CA PRO A 301 -4.22 -2.18 19.09
C PRO A 301 -3.43 -1.18 19.92
N GLU A 302 -3.86 0.09 19.90
CA GLU A 302 -3.13 1.16 20.60
C GLU A 302 -2.96 0.91 22.11
N GLN A 303 -3.93 0.21 22.71
CA GLN A 303 -3.96 -0.08 24.14
C GLN A 303 -2.80 -0.97 24.60
N VAL A 304 -2.25 -1.82 23.71
CA VAL A 304 -1.23 -2.81 24.08
C VAL A 304 0.19 -2.44 23.62
N HIS A 305 0.37 -1.33 22.90
CA HIS A 305 1.69 -0.91 22.41
C HIS A 305 2.73 -0.75 23.52
N ALA A 306 2.34 -0.27 24.71
CA ALA A 306 3.27 -0.13 25.83
C ALA A 306 3.87 -1.49 26.24
N ALA A 307 3.02 -2.51 26.42
CA ALA A 307 3.46 -3.85 26.82
C ALA A 307 4.33 -4.52 25.75
N PHE A 308 4.00 -4.38 24.46
CA PHE A 308 4.82 -4.89 23.38
C PHE A 308 6.20 -4.22 23.33
N ARG A 309 6.27 -2.90 23.55
CA ARG A 309 7.54 -2.19 23.62
C ARG A 309 8.40 -2.65 24.79
N ASP A 310 7.80 -2.93 25.95
CA ASP A 310 8.53 -3.41 27.11
C ASP A 310 9.12 -4.81 26.86
N VAL A 311 8.35 -5.72 26.24
CA VAL A 311 8.85 -7.05 25.85
C VAL A 311 9.96 -6.95 24.81
N ALA A 312 9.81 -6.10 23.79
CA ALA A 312 10.84 -5.89 22.78
C ALA A 312 12.12 -5.32 23.40
N SER A 313 12.01 -4.31 24.27
CA SER A 313 13.14 -3.74 25.01
C SER A 313 13.84 -4.80 25.86
N ALA A 314 13.10 -5.65 26.57
CA ALA A 314 13.67 -6.73 27.37
C ALA A 314 14.38 -7.80 26.51
N GLN A 315 13.86 -8.08 25.31
CA GLN A 315 14.47 -9.00 24.34
C GLN A 315 15.77 -8.42 23.78
N GLU A 316 15.77 -7.12 23.43
CA GLU A 316 16.97 -6.40 23.00
C GLU A 316 18.03 -6.36 24.11
N ASP A 317 17.63 -6.05 25.35
CA ASP A 317 18.52 -6.07 26.52
C ASP A 317 19.13 -7.47 26.72
N ARG A 318 18.33 -8.54 26.57
CA ARG A 318 18.82 -9.91 26.64
C ARG A 318 19.88 -10.18 25.56
N ILE A 319 19.61 -9.81 24.31
CA ILE A 319 20.56 -10.01 23.20
C ILE A 319 21.85 -9.24 23.49
N LEU A 320 21.74 -7.99 23.93
CA LEU A 320 22.88 -7.14 24.27
C LEU A 320 23.70 -7.70 25.43
N ILE A 321 23.06 -8.25 26.47
CA ILE A 321 23.77 -8.89 27.59
C ILE A 321 24.53 -10.13 27.12
N VAL A 322 23.90 -10.96 26.28
CA VAL A 322 24.55 -12.15 25.72
C VAL A 322 25.74 -11.74 24.85
N ASP A 323 25.56 -10.75 23.97
CA ASP A 323 26.60 -10.26 23.06
C ASP A 323 27.79 -9.62 23.80
N ARG A 324 27.52 -8.86 24.88
CA ARG A 324 28.58 -8.35 25.76
C ARG A 324 29.30 -9.48 26.49
N ALA A 325 28.58 -10.50 26.95
CA ALA A 325 29.20 -11.64 27.62
C ALA A 325 30.10 -12.44 26.67
N THR A 326 29.68 -12.64 25.42
CA THR A 326 30.51 -13.31 24.39
C THR A 326 31.71 -12.45 24.02
N THR A 327 31.52 -11.13 23.87
CA THR A 327 32.62 -10.19 23.59
C THR A 327 33.66 -10.24 24.70
N PHE A 328 33.25 -10.11 25.96
CA PHE A 328 34.17 -10.14 27.11
C PHE A 328 34.93 -11.48 27.20
N ALA A 329 34.25 -12.61 26.96
CA ALA A 329 34.90 -13.92 26.93
C ALA A 329 35.95 -14.02 25.81
N GLN A 330 35.64 -13.50 24.62
CA GLN A 330 36.56 -13.48 23.48
C GLN A 330 37.75 -12.53 23.72
N GLU A 331 37.51 -11.34 24.28
CA GLU A 331 38.56 -10.39 24.67
C GLU A 331 39.54 -11.02 25.67
N ALA A 332 39.03 -11.71 26.70
CA ALA A 332 39.87 -12.36 27.70
C ALA A 332 40.75 -13.46 27.09
N VAL A 333 40.19 -14.27 26.17
CA VAL A 333 40.95 -15.30 25.45
C VAL A 333 42.02 -14.67 24.56
N ASN A 334 41.64 -13.66 23.76
CA ASN A 334 42.57 -12.99 22.85
C ASN A 334 43.71 -12.29 23.60
N LEU A 335 43.43 -11.68 24.76
CA LEU A 335 44.46 -11.07 25.60
C LEU A 335 45.43 -12.12 26.14
N ALA A 336 44.90 -13.23 26.67
CA ALA A 336 45.73 -14.32 27.18
C ALA A 336 46.61 -14.96 26.09
N GLU A 337 46.08 -15.14 24.88
CA GLU A 337 46.84 -15.62 23.73
C GLU A 337 47.91 -14.61 23.28
N GLY A 338 47.58 -13.31 23.27
CA GLY A 338 48.52 -12.23 22.97
C GLY A 338 49.67 -12.16 23.96
N ASP A 339 49.38 -12.25 25.26
CA ASP A 339 50.38 -12.26 26.33
C ASP A 339 51.28 -13.51 26.24
N ALA A 340 50.69 -14.67 25.99
CA ALA A 340 51.44 -15.91 25.80
C ALA A 340 52.37 -15.82 24.58
N ALA A 341 51.88 -15.28 23.46
CA ALA A 341 52.69 -15.06 22.26
C ALA A 341 53.83 -14.07 22.51
N ALA A 342 53.56 -12.95 23.19
CA ALA A 342 54.57 -11.96 23.55
C ALA A 342 55.64 -12.55 24.50
N MET A 343 55.24 -13.39 25.45
CA MET A 343 56.16 -14.09 26.35
C MET A 343 57.05 -15.07 25.59
N LEU A 344 56.48 -15.88 24.69
CA LEU A 344 57.25 -16.81 23.86
C LEU A 344 58.25 -16.08 22.96
N GLU A 345 57.83 -14.97 22.37
CA GLU A 345 58.68 -14.22 21.44
C GLU A 345 59.79 -13.45 22.16
N SER A 346 59.51 -12.91 23.36
CA SER A 346 60.56 -12.33 24.22
C SER A 346 61.55 -13.38 24.71
N ALA A 347 61.10 -14.59 25.05
CA ALA A 347 61.97 -15.69 25.43
C ALA A 347 62.86 -16.15 24.27
N ARG A 348 62.32 -16.22 23.06
CA ARG A 348 63.10 -16.52 21.83
C ARG A 348 64.11 -15.42 21.54
N ALA A 349 63.70 -14.16 21.57
CA ALA A 349 64.59 -13.03 21.38
C ALA A 349 65.74 -13.02 22.41
N PHE A 350 65.45 -13.29 23.69
CA PHE A 350 66.47 -13.39 24.73
C PHE A 350 67.44 -14.55 24.50
N LYS A 351 66.92 -15.73 24.10
CA LYS A 351 67.74 -16.89 23.75
C LYS A 351 68.67 -16.55 22.59
N ASP A 352 68.14 -15.98 21.51
CA ASP A 352 68.92 -15.66 20.31
C ASP A 352 69.94 -14.56 20.61
N GLN A 353 69.57 -13.55 21.39
CA GLN A 353 70.50 -12.55 21.91
C GLN A 353 71.65 -13.19 22.69
N LYS A 354 71.36 -14.13 23.60
CA LYS A 354 72.40 -14.82 24.40
C LYS A 354 73.32 -15.70 23.55
N ILE A 355 72.79 -16.35 22.52
CA ILE A 355 73.59 -17.13 21.57
C ILE A 355 74.52 -16.19 20.79
N LEU A 356 73.97 -15.11 20.21
CA LEU A 356 74.75 -14.14 19.43
C LEU A 356 75.80 -13.42 20.27
N GLU A 357 75.50 -13.08 21.52
CA GLU A 357 76.44 -12.50 22.47
C GLU A 357 77.58 -13.48 22.76
N ALA A 358 77.26 -14.75 23.08
CA ALA A 358 78.28 -15.78 23.33
C ALA A 358 79.14 -16.09 22.10
N GLU A 359 78.55 -16.12 20.90
CA GLU A 359 79.28 -16.29 19.64
C GLU A 359 80.19 -15.08 19.36
N GLY A 360 79.69 -13.86 19.60
CA GLY A 360 80.46 -12.62 19.48
C GLY A 360 81.65 -12.59 20.44
N ASP A 361 81.44 -12.97 21.70
CA ASP A 361 82.48 -13.06 22.72
C ASP A 361 83.53 -14.12 22.39
N ALA A 362 83.08 -15.31 21.95
CA ALA A 362 83.97 -16.39 21.52
C ALA A 362 84.82 -15.97 20.29
N LEU A 363 84.20 -15.29 19.32
CA LEU A 363 84.89 -14.74 18.17
C LEU A 363 85.91 -13.67 18.59
N ALA A 364 85.51 -12.71 19.43
CA ALA A 364 86.39 -11.67 19.96
C ALA A 364 87.55 -12.24 20.78
N PHE A 365 87.32 -13.32 21.53
CA PHE A 365 88.37 -14.05 22.23
C PHE A 365 89.34 -14.72 21.24
N SER A 366 88.83 -15.45 20.24
CA SER A 366 89.65 -16.13 19.23
C SER A 366 90.54 -15.16 18.44
N LEU A 367 90.02 -13.97 18.09
CA LEU A 367 90.77 -12.92 17.41
C LEU A 367 91.86 -12.33 18.31
N ARG A 368 91.54 -12.06 19.59
CA ARG A 368 92.54 -11.60 20.58
C ARG A 368 93.62 -12.64 20.82
N GLU A 369 93.26 -13.91 20.91
CA GLU A 369 94.19 -15.02 21.12
C GLU A 369 95.17 -15.17 19.96
N LYS A 370 94.68 -15.04 18.71
CA LYS A 370 95.50 -15.02 17.50
C LYS A 370 96.52 -13.88 17.50
N GLU A 371 96.11 -12.67 17.88
CA GLU A 371 97.03 -11.52 17.97
C GLU A 371 97.99 -11.63 19.15
N TYR A 372 97.54 -12.15 20.30
CA TYR A 372 98.38 -12.42 21.46
C TYR A 372 99.51 -13.40 21.13
N ARG A 373 99.22 -14.46 20.36
CA ARG A 373 100.24 -15.41 19.87
C ARG A 373 101.28 -14.75 18.95
N ARG A 374 100.93 -13.67 18.24
CA ARG A 374 101.86 -12.94 17.35
C ARG A 374 102.76 -11.98 18.12
N ALA A 375 102.24 -11.27 19.12
CA ALA A 375 102.99 -10.26 19.88
C ALA A 375 102.57 -10.20 21.37
N PRO A 376 103.07 -11.10 22.24
CA PRO A 376 102.54 -11.28 23.59
C PRO A 376 102.66 -10.05 24.49
N ASP A 377 103.82 -9.38 24.48
CA ASP A 377 104.11 -8.26 25.39
C ASP A 377 103.29 -7.01 25.04
N LEU A 378 103.15 -6.71 23.75
CA LEU A 378 102.37 -5.56 23.27
C LEU A 378 100.87 -5.76 23.52
N THR A 379 100.34 -6.96 23.25
CA THR A 379 98.92 -7.26 23.49
C THR A 379 98.59 -7.25 24.98
N ARG A 380 99.46 -7.77 25.85
CA ARG A 380 99.25 -7.72 27.32
C ARG A 380 99.22 -6.28 27.83
N PHE A 381 100.16 -5.45 27.38
CA PHE A 381 100.18 -4.04 27.76
C PHE A 381 98.91 -3.32 27.31
N ARG A 382 98.49 -3.51 26.05
CA ARG A 382 97.23 -2.93 25.53
C ARG A 382 96.01 -3.36 26.35
N LEU A 383 95.85 -4.66 26.64
CA LEU A 383 94.73 -5.16 27.44
C LEU A 383 94.73 -4.59 28.87
N GLN A 384 95.90 -4.41 29.47
CA GLN A 384 96.01 -3.78 30.79
C GLN A 384 95.56 -2.31 30.76
N ILE A 385 95.93 -1.57 29.72
CA ILE A 385 95.51 -0.18 29.56
C ILE A 385 94.00 -0.08 29.26
N GLU A 386 93.44 -0.94 28.40
CA GLU A 386 92.00 -1.02 28.13
C GLU A 386 91.21 -1.36 29.41
N ALA A 387 91.67 -2.34 30.20
CA ALA A 387 91.05 -2.69 31.48
C ALA A 387 91.16 -1.56 32.53
N LEU A 388 92.29 -0.83 32.58
CA LEU A 388 92.46 0.35 33.42
C LEU A 388 91.58 1.52 32.96
N GLU A 389 91.27 1.59 31.66
CA GLU A 389 90.34 2.56 31.10
C GLU A 389 88.91 2.26 31.52
N GLU A 390 88.48 1.00 31.40
CA GLU A 390 87.14 0.54 31.75
C GLU A 390 86.84 0.61 33.26
N ILE A 391 87.78 0.14 34.10
CA ILE A 391 87.55 0.05 35.55
C ILE A 391 87.71 1.42 36.25
N LEU A 392 88.55 2.32 35.70
CA LEU A 392 88.86 3.62 36.31
C LEU A 392 88.65 4.79 35.35
N PRO A 393 87.44 5.02 34.80
CA PRO A 393 87.22 6.04 33.77
C PRO A 393 87.52 7.46 34.26
N ALA A 394 87.35 7.73 35.56
CA ALA A 394 87.54 9.06 36.15
C ALA A 394 88.97 9.35 36.66
N ALA A 395 89.89 8.38 36.62
CA ALA A 395 91.26 8.57 37.11
C ALA A 395 92.19 9.08 36.00
N GLN A 396 92.99 10.11 36.29
CA GLN A 396 93.98 10.67 35.36
C GLN A 396 95.19 9.73 35.31
N LYS A 397 95.41 9.05 34.17
CA LYS A 397 96.50 8.08 33.99
C LYS A 397 97.68 8.74 33.29
N ILE A 398 98.89 8.54 33.82
CA ILE A 398 100.15 9.07 33.24
C ILE A 398 101.06 7.87 32.92
N LEU A 399 101.36 7.66 31.64
CA LEU A 399 102.25 6.61 31.16
C LEU A 399 103.69 7.14 31.11
N ARG A 400 104.63 6.48 31.80
CA ARG A 400 106.05 6.82 31.76
C ARG A 400 106.85 5.67 31.14
N PRO A 401 107.68 5.90 30.11
CA PRO A 401 108.47 4.84 29.48
C PRO A 401 109.49 4.26 30.47
N GLY A 402 109.62 2.93 30.47
CA GLY A 402 110.66 2.21 31.21
C GLY A 402 112.04 2.44 30.58
N VAL A 403 113.08 2.38 31.43
CA VAL A 403 114.51 2.76 31.33
C VAL A 403 115.31 2.41 30.05
N ALA A 404 114.71 1.85 28.99
CA ALA A 404 115.36 1.75 27.68
C ALA A 404 114.93 2.93 26.80
N ASP A 405 115.88 3.82 26.49
CA ASP A 405 115.73 4.93 25.54
C ASP A 405 115.30 4.41 24.15
N VAL A 406 114.00 4.36 23.90
CA VAL A 406 113.45 4.22 22.55
C VAL A 406 113.13 5.64 22.07
N LYS A 407 114.01 6.19 21.23
CA LYS A 407 113.96 7.58 20.75
C LYS A 407 112.88 7.88 19.72
N ASP A 408 112.17 6.87 19.22
CA ASP A 408 111.10 7.03 18.25
C ASP A 408 109.89 6.21 18.66
N PHE A 409 108.99 6.82 19.43
CA PHE A 409 107.66 6.26 19.68
C PHE A 409 106.62 7.38 19.63
N ASP A 410 105.94 7.51 18.49
CA ASP A 410 104.80 8.40 18.32
C ASP A 410 103.56 7.70 18.87
N LEU A 411 103.18 8.04 20.11
CA LEU A 411 102.01 7.48 20.78
C LEU A 411 100.75 8.24 20.32
N TRP A 412 100.11 7.78 19.26
CA TRP A 412 98.77 8.25 18.89
C TRP A 412 97.72 7.64 19.83
N LEU A 413 97.50 8.27 20.97
CA LEU A 413 96.30 8.02 21.77
C LEU A 413 95.12 8.63 21.01
N LEU A 414 94.38 7.78 20.29
CA LEU A 414 93.07 8.14 19.76
C LEU A 414 92.20 8.58 20.94
N GLN A 415 91.76 9.84 20.91
CA GLN A 415 90.74 10.33 21.83
C GLN A 415 89.51 9.41 21.75
N PRO A 416 88.89 9.04 22.87
CA PRO A 416 87.69 8.22 22.85
C PRO A 416 86.61 8.95 22.05
N PRO A 417 85.99 8.32 21.04
CA PRO A 417 84.96 8.97 20.24
C PRO A 417 83.70 9.14 21.10
N GLY A 418 83.49 10.34 21.65
CA GLY A 418 82.30 10.63 22.45
C GLY A 418 82.31 11.90 23.29
N THR A 419 83.45 12.55 23.51
CA THR A 419 83.47 13.83 24.23
C THR A 419 83.09 14.98 23.31
N LYS A 420 81.78 15.24 23.23
CA LYS A 420 81.25 16.50 22.71
C LYS A 420 81.93 17.66 23.45
N LYS A 421 82.63 18.54 22.72
CA LYS A 421 82.88 19.91 23.16
C LYS A 421 81.52 20.61 23.30
N GLY A 422 81.11 20.89 24.53
CA GLY A 422 80.12 21.93 24.80
C GLY A 422 80.72 23.32 24.53
N PRO A 423 79.87 24.34 24.30
CA PRO A 423 80.27 25.65 23.77
C PRO A 423 81.30 26.39 24.61
#